data_AF-A0A7S2HLP9-F1
#
_entry.id   AF-A0A7S2HLP9-F1
#
_cell.length_a   1.000
_cell.length_b   1.000
_cell.length_c   1.000
_cell.angle_alpha   90.00
_cell.angle_beta   90.00
_cell.angle_gamma   90.00
#
_symmetry.space_group_name_H-M   'P 1'
#
loop_
_entity.id
_entity.type
_entity.pdbx_description
1 polymer ?
#
loop_
_entity_poly.entity_id
_entity_poly.type
_entity_poly.pdbx_seq_one_letter_code
_entity_poly.pdbx_strand_id
1 'polypeptide(L)'
;REFSDKIIFKSRLVQQGIPVPRIYHMSNSSPDVSNVLKELGATKFVAKPTHLAATSFVYVMDDGVNLVNGQRTSLDEVANGLVQAWQDRHLDDWATESTPPGVIVEELIGAPRREAGGSTPDELKCQTFFGELFFCEWVFVQNMTSG
;
A
#
# COMPACT_ATOMS: atom_id res chain seq x y z
N ARG A 1 17.07 -2.61 -6.37
CA ARG A 1 16.76 -1.21 -5.97
C ARG A 1 15.55 -0.66 -6.72
N GLU A 2 15.57 -0.56 -8.05
CA GLU A 2 14.46 0.08 -8.79
C GLU A 2 13.07 -0.53 -8.54
N PHE A 3 13.01 -1.85 -8.29
CA PHE A 3 11.75 -2.55 -7.99
C PHE A 3 11.47 -2.73 -6.50
N SER A 4 12.49 -2.65 -5.64
CA SER A 4 12.34 -2.85 -4.19
C SER A 4 11.91 -1.58 -3.46
N ASP A 5 12.34 -0.42 -3.96
CA ASP A 5 11.90 0.87 -3.46
C ASP A 5 10.58 1.27 -4.13
N LYS A 6 9.49 1.19 -3.36
CA LYS A 6 8.13 1.50 -3.84
C LYS A 6 8.01 2.95 -4.35
N ILE A 7 8.84 3.88 -3.86
CA ILE A 7 8.82 5.31 -4.24
C ILE A 7 9.43 5.49 -5.62
N ILE A 8 10.63 4.93 -5.82
CA ILE A 8 11.32 4.96 -7.11
C ILE A 8 10.46 4.24 -8.16
N PHE A 9 9.94 3.06 -7.80
CA PHE A 9 9.12 2.27 -8.70
C PHE A 9 7.86 3.03 -9.16
N LYS A 10 7.07 3.58 -8.23
CA LYS A 10 5.86 4.35 -8.56
C LYS A 10 6.17 5.61 -9.37
N SER A 11 7.25 6.33 -9.02
CA SER A 11 7.67 7.52 -9.77
C SER A 11 7.94 7.18 -11.24
N ARG A 12 8.58 6.03 -11.51
CA ARG A 12 8.84 5.56 -12.87
C ARG A 12 7.56 5.18 -13.62
N LEU A 13 6.63 4.48 -12.97
CA LEU A 13 5.34 4.14 -13.57
C LEU A 13 4.61 5.41 -14.03
N VAL A 14 4.54 6.42 -13.16
CA VAL A 14 3.94 7.73 -13.49
C VAL A 14 4.67 8.40 -14.65
N GLN A 15 6.00 8.44 -14.65
CA GLN A 15 6.80 9.03 -15.74
C GLN A 15 6.57 8.32 -17.09
N GLN A 16 6.25 7.03 -17.06
CA GLN A 16 5.95 6.22 -18.25
C GLN A 16 4.47 6.29 -18.67
N GLY A 17 3.64 7.05 -17.96
CA GLY A 17 2.20 7.13 -18.22
C GLY A 17 1.42 5.88 -17.82
N ILE A 18 2.01 5.01 -16.99
CA ILE A 18 1.34 3.83 -16.46
C ILE A 18 0.45 4.26 -15.30
N PRO A 19 -0.87 3.97 -15.33
CA PRO A 19 -1.78 4.34 -14.25
C PRO A 19 -1.37 3.70 -12.93
N VAL A 20 -1.40 4.51 -11.86
CA VAL A 20 -1.23 4.08 -10.47
C VAL A 20 -2.34 4.71 -9.63
N PRO A 21 -2.69 4.15 -8.46
CA PRO A 21 -3.57 4.82 -7.51
C PRO A 21 -3.08 6.22 -7.19
N ARG A 22 -4.00 7.16 -6.94
CA ARG A 22 -3.60 8.55 -6.63
C ARG A 22 -2.68 8.56 -5.41
N ILE A 23 -1.52 9.21 -5.54
CA ILE A 23 -0.54 9.36 -4.47
C ILE A 23 -0.79 10.70 -3.78
N TYR A 24 -1.11 10.68 -2.49
CA TYR A 24 -1.31 11.89 -1.68
C TYR A 24 0.00 12.38 -1.05
N HIS A 25 0.86 11.44 -0.65
CA HIS A 25 2.17 11.74 -0.08
C HIS A 25 3.14 10.61 -0.37
N MET A 26 4.41 10.96 -0.61
CA MET A 26 5.48 9.99 -0.83
C MET A 26 6.81 10.65 -0.47
N SER A 27 7.61 10.01 0.39
CA SER A 27 8.83 10.62 0.94
C SER A 27 9.85 9.58 1.39
N ASN A 28 11.12 9.79 1.02
CA ASN A 28 12.30 9.10 1.58
C ASN A 28 13.11 9.99 2.55
N SER A 29 12.66 11.22 2.80
CA SER A 29 13.40 12.22 3.59
C SER A 29 12.72 12.60 4.90
N SER A 30 11.44 12.29 5.06
CA SER A 30 10.65 12.57 6.25
C SER A 30 9.52 11.53 6.40
N PRO A 31 9.29 10.98 7.61
CA PRO A 31 8.13 10.14 7.91
C PRO A 31 6.85 10.94 8.17
N ASP A 32 6.91 12.27 8.28
CA ASP A 32 5.76 13.07 8.69
C ASP A 32 4.69 13.15 7.61
N VAL A 33 3.54 12.53 7.92
CA VAL A 33 2.33 12.51 7.08
C VAL A 33 1.17 13.28 7.72
N SER A 34 1.40 13.98 8.83
CA SER A 34 0.31 14.53 9.66
C SER A 34 -0.59 15.50 8.89
N ASN A 35 -0.01 16.35 8.04
CA ASN A 35 -0.77 17.31 7.25
C ASN A 35 -1.64 16.61 6.18
N VAL A 36 -1.06 15.65 5.46
CA VAL A 36 -1.83 14.91 4.43
C VAL A 36 -2.95 14.09 5.06
N LEU A 37 -2.71 13.47 6.22
CA LEU A 37 -3.74 12.72 6.92
C LEU A 37 -4.86 13.63 7.40
N LYS A 38 -4.56 14.82 7.91
CA LYS A 38 -5.58 15.82 8.31
C LYS A 38 -6.44 16.27 7.14
N GLU A 39 -5.82 16.50 5.97
CA GLU A 39 -6.54 16.86 4.74
C GLU A 39 -7.45 15.74 4.25
N LEU A 40 -7.00 14.49 4.35
CA LEU A 40 -7.80 13.31 4.03
C LEU A 40 -8.90 13.06 5.07
N GLY A 41 -8.71 13.40 6.35
CA GLY A 41 -9.65 13.12 7.41
C GLY A 41 -9.93 11.62 7.56
N ALA A 42 -11.18 11.24 7.83
CA ALA A 42 -11.59 9.83 7.92
C ALA A 42 -11.88 9.18 6.55
N THR A 43 -11.36 9.72 5.44
CA THR A 43 -11.61 9.15 4.10
C THR A 43 -10.83 7.87 3.84
N LYS A 44 -11.01 7.30 2.65
CA LYS A 44 -10.39 6.03 2.24
C LYS A 44 -8.96 6.23 1.75
N PHE A 45 -8.00 5.59 2.41
CA PHE A 45 -6.58 5.66 2.02
C PHE A 45 -5.80 4.44 2.48
N VAL A 46 -4.60 4.26 1.91
CA VAL A 46 -3.59 3.32 2.38
C VAL A 46 -2.36 4.11 2.79
N ALA A 47 -1.87 3.88 4.00
CA ALA A 47 -0.64 4.47 4.53
C ALA A 47 0.32 3.35 4.93
N LYS A 48 1.57 3.38 4.43
CA LYS A 48 2.54 2.28 4.65
C LYS A 48 3.99 2.72 4.53
N PRO A 49 4.91 2.04 5.24
CA PRO A 49 6.34 2.14 4.98
C PRO A 49 6.71 1.49 3.64
N THR A 50 7.73 2.02 2.99
CA THR A 50 8.19 1.54 1.68
C THR A 50 9.32 0.54 1.80
N HIS A 51 10.12 0.63 2.87
CA HIS A 51 11.27 -0.22 3.18
C HIS A 51 10.95 -1.47 3.99
N LEU A 52 9.70 -1.68 4.40
CA LEU A 52 9.28 -2.91 5.07
C LEU A 52 8.40 -3.75 4.14
N ALA A 53 8.59 -5.07 4.21
CA ALA A 53 7.76 -6.06 3.52
C ALA A 53 6.68 -6.67 4.44
N ALA A 54 6.83 -6.54 5.76
CA ALA A 54 5.86 -7.02 6.73
C ALA A 54 4.58 -6.16 6.72
N THR A 55 3.45 -6.77 7.09
CA THR A 55 2.16 -6.08 7.26
C THR A 55 2.13 -5.16 8.49
N SER A 56 3.12 -5.29 9.38
CA SER A 56 3.34 -4.36 10.48
C SER A 56 3.47 -2.94 9.94
N PHE A 57 2.68 -2.01 10.49
CA PHE A 57 2.61 -0.60 10.07
C PHE A 57 1.99 -0.33 8.69
N VAL A 58 1.26 -1.29 8.12
CA VAL A 58 0.35 -1.03 7.00
C VAL A 58 -1.02 -0.65 7.56
N TYR A 59 -1.54 0.49 7.14
CA TYR A 59 -2.85 1.00 7.53
C TYR A 59 -3.72 1.10 6.28
N VAL A 60 -4.78 0.29 6.24
CA VAL A 60 -5.78 0.33 5.17
C VAL A 60 -7.02 0.97 5.76
N MET A 61 -7.20 2.26 5.53
CA MET A 61 -8.20 3.07 6.23
C MET A 61 -9.46 3.24 5.39
N ASP A 62 -10.61 2.99 6.01
CA ASP A 62 -11.95 3.25 5.46
C ASP A 62 -12.86 3.76 6.59
N ASP A 63 -13.30 5.02 6.52
CA ASP A 63 -14.17 5.67 7.51
C ASP A 63 -13.65 5.56 8.96
N GLY A 64 -12.35 5.77 9.14
CA GLY A 64 -11.66 5.69 10.43
C GLY A 64 -11.47 4.27 10.99
N VAL A 65 -11.77 3.24 10.21
CA VAL A 65 -11.49 1.84 10.53
C VAL A 65 -10.26 1.37 9.75
N ASN A 66 -9.32 0.74 10.45
CA ASN A 66 -8.21 0.03 9.81
C ASN A 66 -8.66 -1.38 9.42
N LEU A 67 -8.82 -1.61 8.12
CA LEU A 67 -9.26 -2.88 7.55
C LEU A 67 -8.25 -4.03 7.75
N VAL A 68 -7.01 -3.74 8.13
CA VAL A 68 -6.01 -4.78 8.43
C VAL A 68 -6.35 -5.54 9.72
N ASN A 69 -6.89 -4.86 10.73
CA ASN A 69 -7.20 -5.44 12.04
C ASN A 69 -8.66 -5.25 12.47
N GLY A 70 -9.48 -4.57 11.67
CA GLY A 70 -10.89 -4.29 11.94
C GLY A 70 -11.14 -3.27 13.06
N GLN A 71 -10.11 -2.60 13.56
CA GLN A 71 -10.22 -1.67 14.69
C GLN A 71 -10.34 -0.22 14.21
N ARG A 72 -11.01 0.62 15.00
CA ARG A 72 -10.91 2.07 14.79
C ARG A 72 -9.48 2.51 15.05
N THR A 73 -8.93 3.32 14.14
CA THR A 73 -7.58 3.85 14.26
C THR A 73 -7.61 5.33 13.95
N SER A 74 -7.10 6.13 14.87
CA SER A 74 -6.98 7.57 14.72
C SER A 74 -5.85 7.94 13.76
N LEU A 75 -5.93 9.14 13.18
CA LEU A 75 -4.89 9.62 12.26
C LEU A 75 -3.54 9.82 12.96
N ASP A 76 -3.56 10.19 14.24
CA ASP A 76 -2.34 10.31 15.05
C ASP A 76 -1.68 8.94 15.27
N GLU A 77 -2.47 7.88 15.49
CA GLU A 77 -1.94 6.51 15.57
C GLU A 77 -1.30 6.06 14.26
N VAL A 78 -1.91 6.40 13.11
CA VAL A 78 -1.31 6.12 11.79
C VAL A 78 0.02 6.87 11.63
N ALA A 79 0.04 8.18 11.92
CA ALA A 79 1.24 9.01 11.79
C ALA A 79 2.37 8.51 12.70
N ASN A 80 2.08 8.26 13.99
CA ASN A 80 3.05 7.76 14.95
C ASN A 80 3.56 6.37 14.56
N GLY A 81 2.67 5.51 14.06
CA GLY A 81 3.03 4.19 13.55
C GLY A 81 4.01 4.24 12.38
N LEU A 82 3.82 5.16 11.44
CA LEU A 82 4.77 5.36 10.34
C LEU A 82 6.10 5.97 10.80
N VAL A 83 6.09 6.87 11.78
CA VAL A 83 7.31 7.38 12.41
C VAL A 83 8.08 6.26 13.10
N GLN A 84 7.39 5.36 13.79
CA GLN A 84 8.01 4.18 14.40
C GLN A 84 8.59 3.25 13.32
N ALA A 85 7.80 2.93 12.29
CA ALA A 85 8.24 2.09 11.17
C ALA A 85 9.47 2.65 10.46
N TRP A 86 9.63 3.98 10.42
CA TRP A 86 10.80 4.65 9.85
C TRP A 86 12.10 4.31 10.58
N GLN A 87 12.03 4.15 11.90
CA GLN A 87 13.17 3.77 12.74
C GLN A 87 13.43 2.26 12.72
N ASP A 88 12.37 1.47 12.48
CA ASP A 88 12.48 0.03 12.38
C ASP A 88 13.21 -0.40 11.11
N ARG A 89 14.33 -1.09 11.29
CA ARG A 89 14.94 -1.94 10.27
C ARG A 89 14.74 -3.39 10.68
N HIS A 90 13.84 -4.09 10.00
CA HIS A 90 13.82 -5.54 10.06
C HIS A 90 14.74 -6.09 8.96
N LEU A 91 15.77 -6.82 9.39
CA LEU A 91 16.82 -7.38 8.55
C LEU A 91 16.45 -8.75 7.95
N ASP A 92 15.16 -9.12 7.95
CA ASP A 92 14.73 -10.48 7.60
C ASP A 92 14.43 -10.68 6.11
N ASP A 93 14.52 -9.64 5.28
CA ASP A 93 14.25 -9.73 3.84
C ASP A 93 15.38 -9.10 3.00
N TRP A 94 16.04 -9.95 2.21
CA TRP A 94 17.08 -9.59 1.24
C TRP A 94 16.58 -8.56 0.21
N ALA A 95 15.28 -8.55 -0.09
CA ALA A 95 14.69 -7.63 -1.05
C ALA A 95 14.62 -6.20 -0.51
N THR A 96 14.49 -6.02 0.81
CA THR A 96 14.36 -4.70 1.45
C THR A 96 15.60 -4.22 2.18
N GLU A 97 16.60 -5.08 2.41
CA GLU A 97 17.83 -4.78 3.14
C GLU A 97 18.55 -3.49 2.66
N SER A 98 18.55 -3.25 1.35
CA SER A 98 19.20 -2.09 0.73
C SER A 98 18.26 -0.92 0.42
N THR A 99 16.99 -1.01 0.80
CA THR A 99 15.97 0.02 0.53
C THR A 99 15.99 1.07 1.64
N PRO A 100 16.17 2.37 1.32
CA PRO A 100 16.14 3.42 2.33
C PRO A 100 14.74 3.55 2.96
N PRO A 101 14.64 3.99 4.23
CA PRO A 101 13.35 4.30 4.83
C PRO A 101 12.51 5.24 3.97
N GLY A 102 11.21 4.98 3.93
CA GLY A 102 10.27 5.80 3.19
C GLY A 102 8.83 5.52 3.60
N VAL A 103 7.94 6.47 3.30
CA VAL A 103 6.50 6.39 3.55
C VAL A 103 5.72 6.74 2.30
N ILE A 104 4.55 6.12 2.16
CA ILE A 104 3.58 6.49 1.14
C ILE A 104 2.17 6.54 1.73
N VAL A 105 1.40 7.54 1.31
CA VAL A 105 -0.04 7.65 1.52
C VAL A 105 -0.70 7.74 0.14
N GLU A 106 -1.59 6.82 -0.14
CA GLU A 106 -2.22 6.66 -1.45
C GLU A 106 -3.70 6.32 -1.34
N GLU A 107 -4.40 6.46 -2.46
CA GLU A 107 -5.80 6.08 -2.61
C GLU A 107 -6.00 4.59 -2.34
N LEU A 108 -7.02 4.28 -1.53
CA LEU A 108 -7.51 2.92 -1.39
C LEU A 108 -8.38 2.55 -2.60
N ILE A 109 -7.86 1.67 -3.46
CA ILE A 109 -8.63 1.10 -4.56
C ILE A 109 -9.51 -0.02 -4.00
N GLY A 110 -10.82 0.19 -4.01
CA GLY A 110 -11.80 -0.84 -3.67
C GLY A 110 -12.11 -1.75 -4.84
N ALA A 111 -12.48 -3.00 -4.56
CA ALA A 111 -13.08 -3.86 -5.56
C ALA A 111 -14.37 -3.21 -6.11
N PRO A 112 -14.68 -3.37 -7.40
CA PRO A 112 -15.98 -3.00 -7.94
C PRO A 112 -17.10 -3.65 -7.11
N ARG A 113 -18.22 -2.95 -6.92
CA ARG A 113 -19.41 -3.56 -6.29
C ARG A 113 -19.75 -4.82 -7.08
N ARG A 114 -19.73 -5.99 -6.41
CA ARG A 114 -20.17 -7.25 -7.02
C ARG A 114 -21.65 -7.11 -7.37
N GLU A 115 -21.96 -7.11 -8.66
CA GLU A 115 -23.35 -7.29 -9.11
C GLU A 115 -23.85 -8.67 -8.67
N ALA A 116 -25.14 -8.78 -8.35
CA ALA A 116 -25.73 -10.05 -7.95
C ALA A 116 -25.60 -11.08 -9.09
N GLY A 117 -24.71 -12.05 -8.92
CA GLY A 117 -24.41 -13.10 -9.91
C GLY A 117 -23.10 -12.95 -10.69
N GLY A 118 -22.34 -11.86 -10.49
CA GLY A 118 -21.05 -11.65 -11.14
C GLY A 118 -19.85 -12.06 -10.26
N SER A 119 -18.87 -12.76 -10.84
CA SER A 119 -17.56 -13.03 -10.21
C SER A 119 -16.52 -12.03 -10.70
N THR A 120 -16.46 -10.84 -10.10
CA THR A 120 -15.33 -9.91 -10.34
C THR A 120 -14.14 -10.37 -9.49
N PRO A 121 -12.95 -10.58 -10.08
CA PRO A 121 -11.74 -10.90 -9.30
C PRO A 121 -11.35 -9.71 -8.43
N ASP A 122 -10.75 -9.99 -7.27
CA ASP A 122 -10.27 -8.97 -6.34
C ASP A 122 -8.91 -8.41 -6.81
N GLU A 123 -8.11 -9.21 -7.51
CA GLU A 123 -6.84 -8.83 -8.12
C GLU A 123 -6.59 -9.61 -9.43
N LEU A 124 -5.88 -9.00 -10.38
CA LEU A 124 -5.31 -9.66 -11.56
C LEU A 124 -3.79 -9.69 -11.43
N LYS A 125 -3.19 -10.88 -11.39
CA LYS A 125 -1.73 -11.04 -11.42
C LYS A 125 -1.33 -11.48 -12.82
N CYS A 126 -0.39 -10.76 -13.43
CA CYS A 126 0.07 -11.02 -14.78
C CYS A 126 1.57 -11.31 -14.79
N GLN A 127 1.96 -12.44 -15.36
CA GLN A 127 3.33 -12.91 -15.46
C GLN A 127 3.87 -12.54 -16.83
N THR A 128 4.98 -11.78 -16.83
CA THR A 128 5.67 -11.37 -18.06
C THR A 128 7.01 -12.06 -18.17
N PHE A 129 7.41 -12.41 -19.39
CA PHE A 129 8.71 -13.00 -19.69
C PHE A 129 9.33 -12.24 -20.87
N PHE A 130 10.50 -11.64 -20.65
CA PHE A 130 11.17 -10.76 -21.62
C PHE A 130 10.28 -9.65 -22.22
N GLY A 131 9.38 -9.09 -21.41
CA GLY A 131 8.46 -8.02 -21.83
C GLY A 131 7.18 -8.52 -22.51
N GLU A 132 7.06 -9.82 -22.78
CA GLU A 132 5.86 -10.44 -23.33
C GLU A 132 4.96 -10.93 -22.19
N LEU A 133 3.65 -10.72 -22.32
CA LEU A 133 2.66 -11.28 -21.39
C LEU A 133 2.54 -12.79 -21.62
N PHE A 134 2.83 -13.59 -20.60
CA PHE A 134 2.77 -15.04 -20.69
C PHE A 134 1.40 -15.58 -20.23
N PHE A 135 0.95 -15.21 -19.04
CA PHE A 135 -0.43 -15.45 -18.59
C PHE A 135 -0.85 -14.42 -17.54
N CYS A 136 -2.15 -14.35 -17.27
CA CYS A 136 -2.70 -13.69 -16.10
C CYS A 136 -3.62 -14.64 -15.34
N GLU A 137 -3.64 -14.52 -14.02
CA GLU A 137 -4.52 -15.26 -13.13
C GLU A 137 -5.51 -14.32 -12.41
N TRP A 138 -6.71 -14.84 -12.19
CA TRP A 138 -7.74 -14.20 -11.37
C TRP A 138 -7.52 -14.57 -9.92
N VAL A 139 -7.33 -13.57 -9.07
CA VAL A 139 -7.16 -13.76 -7.63
C VAL A 139 -8.45 -13.38 -6.94
N PHE A 140 -8.99 -14.34 -6.19
CA PHE A 140 -10.14 -14.15 -5.31
C PHE A 140 -9.63 -14.20 -3.87
N VAL A 141 -9.67 -13.07 -3.17
CA VAL A 141 -9.28 -12.99 -1.77
C VAL A 141 -10.44 -13.47 -0.93
N GLN A 142 -10.31 -14.65 -0.32
CA GLN A 142 -11.22 -15.06 0.74
C GLN A 142 -10.90 -14.21 1.98
N ASN A 143 -11.87 -13.41 2.44
CA ASN A 143 -11.74 -12.74 3.73
C ASN A 143 -11.45 -13.82 4.78
N MET A 144 -10.28 -13.77 5.42
CA MET A 144 -9.98 -14.53 6.63
C MET A 144 -10.75 -13.92 7.81
N THR A 145 -12.08 -13.94 7.74
CA THR A 145 -12.93 -13.79 8.92
C THR A 145 -13.39 -15.18 9.32
N SER A 146 -12.50 -15.92 9.96
CA SER A 146 -12.85 -17.13 10.71
C SER A 146 -11.73 -17.44 11.71
N GLY A 147 -12.00 -17.12 12.97
CA GLY A 147 -11.15 -17.33 14.15
C GLY A 147 -11.70 -16.53 15.32
#